data_AF-A0A7J5E5S0-F1
#
_entry.id   AF-A0A7J5E5S0-F1
#
_cell.length_a   1.000
_cell.length_b   1.000
_cell.length_c   1.000
_cell.angle_alpha   90.00
_cell.angle_beta   90.00
_cell.angle_gamma   90.00
#
_symmetry.space_group_name_H-M   'P 1'
#
loop_
_entity.id
_entity.type
_entity.pdbx_description
1 polymer ?
#
loop_
_entity_poly.entity_id
_entity_poly.type
_entity_poly.pdbx_seq_one_letter_code
_entity_poly.pdbx_strand_id
1 'polypeptide(L)'
;FGDRIGLANSAHLRSLNGNDFKPVLAQQSIRELTRTGRIPADVMCAAVWAVFQEGYKNGFGADADHLKTTQDIDLMIENGFTMFTFDPGEHVINEADNFPLNELTEKIKQLPWQSLNDDFNSVLKRYEHVSFNLGEGFEIIPSREEILRALLKYGGAIAHINNLYKHLVNNYSDKPFEVEVSVDETESVTTPFEHFFIASELYRLKVRIISLAPRFIGEFEKGIDYKGDIEIFKKEYLKHVKVSEYFGSYKISLHSGSDKFGVYKAIGSLKRGYTHVKTAGTSYLEALRVVAAVEPELFREILDFSRDLYVTEKESYHVSADIKKVFSSKDYSNE
;
A
#
# COMPACT_ATOMS: atom_id res chain seq x y z
N PHE A 1 -8.56 -2.84 -7.50
CA PHE A 1 -8.50 -3.74 -8.65
C PHE A 1 -7.69 -3.05 -9.73
N GLY A 2 -6.38 -3.26 -9.75
CA GLY A 2 -5.50 -2.74 -10.77
C GLY A 2 -5.58 -3.57 -12.04
N ASP A 3 -5.59 -2.87 -13.17
CA ASP A 3 -5.65 -3.46 -14.50
C ASP A 3 -4.57 -2.84 -15.36
N ARG A 4 -3.49 -3.60 -15.59
CA ARG A 4 -2.33 -3.15 -16.36
C ARG A 4 -2.58 -3.18 -17.87
N ILE A 5 -3.59 -3.90 -18.34
CA ILE A 5 -3.87 -4.12 -19.77
C ILE A 5 -5.15 -3.41 -20.25
N GLY A 6 -6.00 -2.94 -19.33
CA GLY A 6 -7.24 -2.20 -19.63
C GLY A 6 -8.40 -3.08 -20.12
N LEU A 7 -8.33 -4.40 -19.88
CA LEU A 7 -9.31 -5.38 -20.36
C LEU A 7 -9.94 -6.23 -19.24
N ALA A 8 -9.46 -6.11 -18.01
CA ALA A 8 -9.88 -6.94 -16.87
C ALA A 8 -11.05 -6.34 -16.07
N ASN A 9 -11.30 -5.03 -16.16
CA ASN A 9 -12.29 -4.36 -15.29
C ASN A 9 -13.72 -4.94 -15.40
N SER A 10 -14.15 -5.42 -16.57
CA SER A 10 -15.47 -6.05 -16.72
C SER A 10 -15.55 -7.36 -15.93
N ALA A 11 -14.50 -8.18 -15.96
CA ALA A 11 -14.41 -9.38 -15.14
C ALA A 11 -14.29 -9.06 -13.64
N HIS A 12 -13.60 -7.97 -13.27
CA HIS A 12 -13.56 -7.48 -11.89
C HIS A 12 -14.95 -7.13 -11.36
N LEU A 13 -15.80 -6.52 -12.19
CA LEU A 13 -17.18 -6.22 -11.80
C LEU A 13 -18.01 -7.50 -11.62
N ARG A 14 -17.87 -8.47 -12.54
CA ARG A 14 -18.58 -9.76 -12.43
C ARG A 14 -18.16 -10.54 -11.18
N SER A 15 -16.90 -10.45 -10.77
CA SER A 15 -16.40 -11.15 -9.57
C SER A 15 -17.00 -10.61 -8.26
N LEU A 16 -17.60 -9.41 -8.30
CA LEU A 16 -18.30 -8.84 -7.15
C LEU A 16 -19.72 -9.38 -6.94
N ASN A 17 -20.26 -10.15 -7.89
CA ASN A 17 -21.63 -10.64 -7.77
C ASN A 17 -21.82 -11.42 -6.46
N GLY A 18 -22.84 -11.07 -5.69
CA GLY A 18 -23.14 -11.66 -4.37
C GLY A 18 -22.30 -11.14 -3.21
N ASN A 19 -21.51 -10.08 -3.38
CA ASN A 19 -20.70 -9.47 -2.32
C ASN A 19 -20.89 -7.94 -2.24
N ASP A 20 -20.70 -7.37 -1.06
CA ASP A 20 -20.88 -5.93 -0.80
C ASP A 20 -19.59 -5.10 -0.93
N PHE A 21 -18.52 -5.68 -1.50
CA PHE A 21 -17.26 -4.97 -1.73
C PHE A 21 -17.47 -3.77 -2.67
N LYS A 22 -16.77 -2.67 -2.37
CA LYS A 22 -16.75 -1.47 -3.22
C LYS A 22 -15.53 -1.53 -4.14
N PRO A 23 -15.71 -1.58 -5.47
CA PRO A 23 -14.58 -1.70 -6.39
C PRO A 23 -13.85 -0.37 -6.51
N VAL A 24 -12.52 -0.44 -6.43
CA VAL A 24 -11.64 0.57 -7.01
C VAL A 24 -11.17 0.01 -8.35
N LEU A 25 -11.75 0.48 -9.46
CA LEU A 25 -11.53 -0.10 -10.80
C LEU A 25 -10.38 0.58 -11.54
N ALA A 26 -10.24 1.89 -11.40
CA ALA A 26 -9.11 2.61 -11.97
C ALA A 26 -8.00 2.65 -10.91
N GLN A 27 -7.04 1.74 -10.99
CA GLN A 27 -5.91 1.70 -10.05
C GLN A 27 -4.64 1.33 -10.81
N GLN A 28 -3.68 2.26 -10.85
CA GLN A 28 -2.31 1.98 -11.29
C GLN A 28 -1.36 2.95 -10.58
N SER A 29 -0.14 2.47 -10.33
CA SER A 29 0.96 3.30 -9.88
C SER A 29 1.66 4.02 -11.04
N ILE A 30 2.38 5.10 -10.75
CA ILE A 30 3.23 5.81 -11.74
C ILE A 30 4.28 4.86 -12.35
N ARG A 31 4.79 3.92 -11.56
CA ARG A 31 5.72 2.86 -12.00
C ARG A 31 5.07 1.97 -13.07
N GLU A 32 3.81 1.57 -12.86
CA GLU A 32 3.07 0.73 -13.81
C GLU A 32 2.69 1.50 -15.08
N LEU A 33 2.27 2.75 -14.96
CA LEU A 33 2.00 3.62 -16.12
C LEU A 33 3.24 3.71 -17.02
N THR A 34 4.39 4.06 -16.43
CA THR A 34 5.68 4.14 -17.13
C THR A 34 6.04 2.81 -17.81
N ARG A 35 5.96 1.68 -17.09
CA ARG A 35 6.33 0.35 -17.61
C ARG A 35 5.40 -0.16 -18.72
N THR A 36 4.13 0.21 -18.66
CA THR A 36 3.13 -0.22 -19.67
C THR A 36 2.99 0.76 -20.82
N GLY A 37 3.65 1.94 -20.75
CA GLY A 37 3.49 3.00 -21.73
C GLY A 37 2.08 3.60 -21.76
N ARG A 38 1.30 3.42 -20.68
CA ARG A 38 -0.07 3.91 -20.54
C ARG A 38 -0.09 5.26 -19.85
N ILE A 39 -1.18 6.00 -20.08
CA ILE A 39 -1.45 7.26 -19.39
C ILE A 39 -2.66 7.12 -18.44
N PRO A 40 -2.82 8.00 -17.43
CA PRO A 40 -3.93 7.92 -16.48
C PRO A 40 -5.31 7.88 -17.15
N ALA A 41 -5.48 8.60 -18.27
CA ALA A 41 -6.71 8.58 -19.07
C ALA A 41 -7.07 7.17 -19.57
N ASP A 42 -6.09 6.33 -19.96
CA ASP A 42 -6.35 4.95 -20.39
C ASP A 42 -6.91 4.10 -19.26
N VAL A 43 -6.44 4.35 -18.03
CA VAL A 43 -6.89 3.63 -16.82
C VAL A 43 -8.32 4.00 -16.49
N MET A 44 -8.62 5.31 -16.50
CA MET A 44 -9.96 5.81 -16.25
C MET A 44 -10.94 5.34 -17.33
N CYS A 45 -10.55 5.42 -18.62
CA CYS A 45 -11.36 4.95 -19.73
C CYS A 45 -11.73 3.46 -19.60
N ALA A 46 -10.76 2.59 -19.28
CA ALA A 46 -11.02 1.16 -19.09
C ALA A 46 -12.06 0.90 -17.98
N ALA A 47 -11.94 1.60 -16.85
CA ALA A 47 -12.89 1.50 -15.74
C ALA A 47 -14.30 1.98 -16.13
N VAL A 48 -14.40 3.15 -16.77
CA VAL A 48 -15.69 3.73 -17.21
C VAL A 48 -16.38 2.84 -18.23
N TRP A 49 -15.66 2.34 -19.23
CA TRP A 49 -16.22 1.44 -20.24
C TRP A 49 -16.67 0.12 -19.65
N ALA A 50 -15.93 -0.45 -18.69
CA ALA A 50 -16.35 -1.65 -17.99
C ALA A 50 -17.65 -1.46 -17.19
N VAL A 51 -17.77 -0.33 -16.49
CA VAL A 51 -18.99 0.03 -15.76
C VAL A 51 -20.19 0.15 -16.70
N PHE A 52 -20.00 0.78 -17.87
CA PHE A 52 -21.05 0.88 -18.88
C PHE A 52 -21.41 -0.49 -19.47
N GLN A 53 -20.41 -1.30 -19.85
CA GLN A 53 -20.59 -2.63 -20.42
C GLN A 53 -21.35 -3.57 -19.49
N GLU A 54 -21.01 -3.59 -18.21
CA GLU A 54 -21.62 -4.46 -17.21
C GLU A 54 -22.90 -3.85 -16.60
N GLY A 55 -23.29 -2.63 -16.99
CA GLY A 55 -24.45 -1.94 -16.45
C GLY A 55 -24.35 -1.67 -14.94
N TYR A 56 -23.14 -1.52 -14.41
CA TYR A 56 -22.89 -1.33 -12.99
C TYR A 56 -23.23 0.11 -12.57
N LYS A 57 -24.01 0.29 -11.51
CA LYS A 57 -24.56 1.62 -11.13
C LYS A 57 -24.20 2.07 -9.72
N ASN A 58 -23.43 1.28 -8.97
CA ASN A 58 -23.17 1.53 -7.55
C ASN A 58 -21.95 2.44 -7.28
N GLY A 59 -21.36 3.01 -8.34
CA GLY A 59 -20.14 3.82 -8.26
C GLY A 59 -18.86 2.98 -8.08
N PHE A 60 -17.73 3.51 -8.53
CA PHE A 60 -16.42 2.88 -8.37
C PHE A 60 -15.38 3.91 -7.91
N GLY A 61 -14.31 3.46 -7.27
CA GLY A 61 -13.18 4.30 -6.89
C GLY A 61 -12.10 4.35 -7.97
N ALA A 62 -11.36 5.46 -8.01
CA ALA A 62 -10.18 5.64 -8.84
C ALA A 62 -8.98 6.03 -7.97
N ASP A 63 -8.04 5.10 -7.78
CA ASP A 63 -6.88 5.21 -6.90
C ASP A 63 -5.59 5.45 -7.69
N ALA A 64 -4.98 6.59 -7.42
CA ALA A 64 -3.66 6.96 -7.88
C ALA A 64 -2.64 6.34 -6.91
N ASP A 65 -2.07 5.20 -7.32
CA ASP A 65 -1.32 4.33 -6.43
C ASP A 65 0.16 4.78 -6.31
N HIS A 66 0.75 4.61 -5.12
CA HIS A 66 2.16 4.94 -4.83
C HIS A 66 2.65 6.32 -5.35
N LEU A 67 1.91 7.40 -5.05
CA LEU A 67 2.32 8.76 -5.40
C LEU A 67 3.40 9.28 -4.46
N LYS A 68 4.44 9.87 -5.06
CA LYS A 68 5.60 10.41 -4.33
C LYS A 68 5.72 11.92 -4.43
N THR A 69 5.18 12.53 -5.49
CA THR A 69 5.38 13.95 -5.78
C THR A 69 4.07 14.70 -5.97
N THR A 70 4.11 16.03 -5.85
CA THR A 70 2.95 16.89 -6.13
C THR A 70 2.59 16.89 -7.62
N GLN A 71 3.57 16.72 -8.50
CA GLN A 71 3.35 16.63 -9.94
C GLN A 71 2.55 15.38 -10.32
N ASP A 72 2.81 14.26 -9.65
CA ASP A 72 2.01 13.06 -9.85
C ASP A 72 0.56 13.26 -9.36
N ILE A 73 0.37 14.00 -8.26
CA ILE A 73 -0.96 14.38 -7.79
C ILE A 73 -1.69 15.19 -8.85
N ASP A 74 -1.05 16.23 -9.39
CA ASP A 74 -1.63 17.11 -10.41
C ASP A 74 -2.07 16.30 -11.63
N LEU A 75 -1.17 15.45 -12.14
CA LEU A 75 -1.42 14.57 -13.27
C LEU A 75 -2.65 13.67 -13.02
N MET A 76 -2.74 13.04 -11.86
CA MET A 76 -3.78 12.06 -11.58
C MET A 76 -5.14 12.72 -11.30
N ILE A 77 -5.17 13.83 -10.55
CA ILE A 77 -6.41 14.53 -10.22
C ILE A 77 -7.03 15.25 -11.44
N GLU A 78 -6.20 15.68 -12.39
CA GLU A 78 -6.66 16.21 -13.68
C GLU A 78 -7.33 15.13 -14.54
N ASN A 79 -6.97 13.85 -14.33
CA ASN A 79 -7.55 12.70 -15.01
C ASN A 79 -8.70 12.03 -14.22
N GLY A 80 -9.22 12.71 -13.19
CA GLY A 80 -10.43 12.29 -12.47
C GLY A 80 -10.21 11.23 -11.41
N PHE A 81 -8.97 10.97 -10.98
CA PHE A 81 -8.71 10.12 -9.82
C PHE A 81 -9.20 10.79 -8.54
N THR A 82 -9.74 9.98 -7.62
CA THR A 82 -10.41 10.44 -6.40
C THR A 82 -9.81 9.87 -5.12
N MET A 83 -8.92 8.89 -5.22
CA MET A 83 -8.17 8.34 -4.11
C MET A 83 -6.68 8.49 -4.43
N PHE A 84 -5.89 8.95 -3.46
CA PHE A 84 -4.47 9.24 -3.61
C PHE A 84 -3.71 8.47 -2.55
N THR A 85 -2.90 7.51 -2.98
CA THR A 85 -2.07 6.71 -2.09
C THR A 85 -0.69 7.33 -2.02
N PHE A 86 -0.38 7.98 -0.90
CA PHE A 86 0.92 8.58 -0.67
C PHE A 86 1.93 7.54 -0.21
N ASP A 87 3.05 7.48 -0.93
CA ASP A 87 4.20 6.65 -0.62
C ASP A 87 5.37 7.56 -0.21
N PRO A 88 5.63 7.69 1.10
CA PRO A 88 6.74 8.46 1.62
C PRO A 88 7.99 7.60 1.82
N GLY A 89 8.09 6.41 1.22
CA GLY A 89 9.13 5.42 1.51
C GLY A 89 10.56 5.97 1.41
N GLU A 90 10.82 6.88 0.47
CA GLU A 90 12.12 7.56 0.30
C GLU A 90 12.49 8.48 1.47
N HIS A 91 11.52 8.84 2.31
CA HIS A 91 11.70 9.67 3.50
C HIS A 91 11.65 8.86 4.80
N VAL A 92 11.54 7.53 4.72
CA VAL A 92 11.64 6.62 5.87
C VAL A 92 13.11 6.27 6.10
N ILE A 93 13.61 6.52 7.32
CA ILE A 93 14.99 6.19 7.70
C ILE A 93 15.01 4.79 8.31
N ASN A 94 15.13 3.74 7.47
CA ASN A 94 15.09 2.34 7.93
C ASN A 94 16.20 2.02 8.95
N GLU A 95 17.36 2.68 8.84
CA GLU A 95 18.51 2.50 9.73
C GLU A 95 18.26 3.02 11.15
N ALA A 96 17.17 3.78 11.37
CA ALA A 96 16.78 4.26 12.69
C ALA A 96 16.60 3.13 13.71
N ASP A 97 16.26 1.92 13.27
CA ASP A 97 16.13 0.75 14.15
C ASP A 97 17.49 0.28 14.71
N ASN A 98 18.59 0.63 14.04
CA ASN A 98 19.93 0.14 14.35
C ASN A 98 20.86 1.21 14.95
N PHE A 99 20.52 2.49 14.86
CA PHE A 99 21.36 3.54 15.42
C PHE A 99 21.43 3.47 16.96
N PRO A 100 22.61 3.79 17.54
CA PRO A 100 22.75 4.07 18.96
C PRO A 100 21.90 5.27 19.41
N LEU A 101 21.44 5.28 20.68
CA LEU A 101 20.56 6.33 21.23
C LEU A 101 21.12 7.76 21.12
N ASN A 102 22.42 7.93 21.29
CA ASN A 102 23.09 9.23 21.14
C ASN A 102 23.04 9.72 19.69
N GLU A 103 23.22 8.83 18.71
CA GLU A 103 23.11 9.16 17.29
C GLU A 103 21.68 9.48 16.87
N LEU A 104 20.68 8.78 17.43
CA LEU A 104 19.27 9.10 17.20
C LEU A 104 18.98 10.56 17.55
N THR A 105 19.42 10.99 18.74
CA THR A 105 19.15 12.34 19.25
C THR A 105 19.80 13.41 18.37
N GLU A 106 21.02 13.20 17.88
CA GLU A 106 21.67 14.15 16.96
C GLU A 106 20.98 14.21 15.60
N LYS A 107 20.58 13.07 15.04
CA LYS A 107 19.88 13.03 13.75
C LYS A 107 18.47 13.63 13.83
N ILE A 108 17.78 13.46 14.95
CA ILE A 108 16.44 14.04 15.20
C ILE A 108 16.46 15.58 15.13
N LYS A 109 17.57 16.22 15.49
CA LYS A 109 17.71 17.69 15.36
C LYS A 109 17.63 18.17 13.90
N GLN A 110 17.92 17.28 12.94
CA GLN A 110 17.91 17.58 11.51
C GLN A 110 16.54 17.31 10.85
N LEU A 111 15.55 16.80 11.60
CA LEU A 111 14.21 16.61 11.07
C LEU A 111 13.60 17.96 10.62
N PRO A 112 12.69 17.94 9.62
CA PRO A 112 12.05 19.15 9.10
C PRO A 112 10.97 19.67 10.07
N TRP A 113 11.38 20.14 11.25
CA TRP A 113 10.51 20.59 12.34
C TRP A 113 9.49 21.66 11.94
N GLN A 114 9.88 22.55 11.01
CA GLN A 114 8.95 23.54 10.45
C GLN A 114 7.79 22.89 9.68
N SER A 115 8.08 21.88 8.84
CA SER A 115 7.07 21.13 8.09
C SER A 115 6.22 20.24 9.00
N LEU A 116 6.81 19.76 10.10
CA LEU A 116 6.11 19.05 11.18
C LEU A 116 5.27 19.97 12.07
N ASN A 117 5.43 21.30 11.98
CA ASN A 117 4.76 22.26 12.85
C ASN A 117 4.84 21.87 14.33
N ASP A 118 6.06 21.56 14.79
CA ASP A 118 6.31 20.99 16.11
C ASP A 118 7.77 21.15 16.55
N ASP A 119 8.08 20.68 17.76
CA ASP A 119 9.43 20.61 18.29
C ASP A 119 9.67 19.32 19.08
N PHE A 120 10.95 19.01 19.32
CA PHE A 120 11.37 17.78 20.00
C PHE A 120 10.79 17.61 21.41
N ASN A 121 10.75 18.70 22.21
CA ASN A 121 10.24 18.63 23.58
C ASN A 121 8.73 18.39 23.59
N SER A 122 8.01 19.00 22.64
CA SER A 122 6.58 18.81 22.44
C SER A 122 6.25 17.36 22.05
N VAL A 123 7.06 16.72 21.19
CA VAL A 123 6.93 15.28 20.89
C VAL A 123 7.14 14.44 22.15
N LEU A 124 8.23 14.64 22.89
CA LEU A 124 8.51 13.87 24.11
C LEU A 124 7.37 14.02 25.12
N LYS A 125 6.86 15.25 25.34
CA LYS A 125 5.74 15.50 26.26
C LYS A 125 4.46 14.75 25.86
N ARG A 126 4.25 14.48 24.57
CA ARG A 126 3.05 13.77 24.11
C ARG A 126 3.11 12.26 24.31
N TYR A 127 4.30 11.66 24.26
CA TYR A 127 4.45 10.20 24.26
C TYR A 127 5.16 9.64 25.49
N GLU A 128 6.11 10.38 26.07
CA GLU A 128 6.94 9.90 27.18
C GLU A 128 6.14 9.85 28.48
N HIS A 129 6.18 8.69 29.16
CA HIS A 129 5.38 8.41 30.37
C HIS A 129 3.86 8.53 30.17
N VAL A 130 3.39 8.54 28.92
CA VAL A 130 1.97 8.53 28.60
C VAL A 130 1.56 7.11 28.26
N SER A 131 0.39 6.71 28.77
CA SER A 131 -0.24 5.45 28.41
C SER A 131 -1.43 5.67 27.49
N PHE A 132 -1.50 4.91 26.40
CA PHE A 132 -2.61 4.93 25.45
C PHE A 132 -3.40 3.62 25.56
N ASN A 133 -4.62 3.70 26.08
CA ASN A 133 -5.53 2.56 26.16
C ASN A 133 -6.36 2.45 24.88
N LEU A 134 -6.13 1.41 24.10
CA LEU A 134 -6.81 1.15 22.83
C LEU A 134 -7.97 0.13 22.98
N GLY A 135 -8.36 -0.15 24.22
CA GLY A 135 -9.49 -1.03 24.56
C GLY A 135 -9.14 -2.52 24.60
N GLU A 136 -10.02 -3.27 25.27
CA GLU A 136 -9.94 -4.73 25.43
C GLU A 136 -8.56 -5.19 25.93
N GLY A 137 -8.02 -4.49 26.94
CA GLY A 137 -6.74 -4.81 27.56
C GLY A 137 -5.51 -4.57 26.67
N PHE A 138 -5.65 -3.91 25.53
CA PHE A 138 -4.51 -3.49 24.71
C PHE A 138 -4.13 -2.05 25.04
N GLU A 139 -2.92 -1.89 25.56
CA GLU A 139 -2.36 -0.62 26.01
C GLU A 139 -0.99 -0.43 25.36
N ILE A 140 -0.69 0.78 24.90
CA ILE A 140 0.60 1.17 24.35
C ILE A 140 1.25 2.14 25.33
N ILE A 141 2.39 1.74 25.90
CA ILE A 141 3.22 2.57 26.78
C ILE A 141 4.62 2.58 26.15
N PRO A 142 4.92 3.56 25.28
CA PRO A 142 6.17 3.56 24.56
C PRO A 142 7.32 3.96 25.49
N SER A 143 8.41 3.21 25.43
CA SER A 143 9.67 3.63 26.03
C SER A 143 10.24 4.85 25.30
N ARG A 144 11.15 5.58 25.98
CA ARG A 144 11.85 6.71 25.35
C ARG A 144 12.57 6.28 24.07
N GLU A 145 13.16 5.10 24.06
CA GLU A 145 13.84 4.57 22.87
C GLU A 145 12.88 4.35 21.70
N GLU A 146 11.74 3.71 21.92
CA GLU A 146 10.72 3.51 20.89
C GLU A 146 10.24 4.85 20.31
N ILE A 147 10.04 5.87 21.16
CA ILE A 147 9.67 7.23 20.72
C ILE A 147 10.74 7.82 19.80
N LEU A 148 12.01 7.76 20.20
CA LEU A 148 13.11 8.32 19.40
C LEU A 148 13.29 7.59 18.07
N ARG A 149 13.16 6.25 18.06
CA ARG A 149 13.24 5.45 16.83
C ARG A 149 12.09 5.78 15.89
N ALA A 150 10.84 5.75 16.36
CA ALA A 150 9.67 6.11 15.55
C ALA A 150 9.75 7.54 15.02
N LEU A 151 10.18 8.50 15.85
CA LEU A 151 10.35 9.89 15.46
C LEU A 151 11.40 10.07 14.37
N LEU A 152 12.59 9.46 14.52
CA LEU A 152 13.62 9.56 13.49
C LEU A 152 13.19 8.86 12.20
N LYS A 153 12.65 7.64 12.34
CA LYS A 153 12.26 6.78 11.21
C LYS A 153 11.18 7.41 10.35
N TYR A 154 10.14 7.97 10.96
CA TYR A 154 8.95 8.45 10.26
C TYR A 154 8.78 9.97 10.24
N GLY A 155 9.57 10.75 10.99
CA GLY A 155 9.42 12.21 11.04
C GLY A 155 9.57 12.89 9.67
N GLY A 156 10.53 12.44 8.85
CA GLY A 156 10.68 12.89 7.47
C GLY A 156 9.47 12.51 6.60
N ALA A 157 9.05 11.24 6.68
CA ALA A 157 7.89 10.72 5.96
C ALA A 157 6.59 11.46 6.29
N ILE A 158 6.32 11.72 7.57
CA ILE A 158 5.14 12.47 8.04
C ILE A 158 5.16 13.91 7.51
N ALA A 159 6.33 14.56 7.53
CA ALA A 159 6.48 15.90 6.97
C ALA A 159 6.19 15.92 5.46
N HIS A 160 6.65 14.90 4.73
CA HIS A 160 6.38 14.76 3.30
C HIS A 160 4.89 14.53 3.01
N ILE A 161 4.26 13.61 3.73
CA ILE A 161 2.81 13.38 3.65
C ILE A 161 2.03 14.68 3.88
N ASN A 162 2.42 15.48 4.88
CA ASN A 162 1.78 16.76 5.17
C ASN A 162 1.92 17.74 4.01
N ASN A 163 3.06 17.76 3.32
CA ASN A 163 3.28 18.61 2.16
C ASN A 163 2.39 18.18 0.98
N LEU A 164 2.33 16.89 0.67
CA LEU A 164 1.44 16.34 -0.36
C LEU A 164 -0.04 16.63 -0.06
N TYR A 165 -0.44 16.44 1.21
CA TYR A 165 -1.81 16.72 1.65
C TYR A 165 -2.16 18.21 1.53
N LYS A 166 -1.26 19.11 1.96
CA LYS A 166 -1.45 20.56 1.81
C LYS A 166 -1.54 20.96 0.34
N HIS A 167 -0.78 20.32 -0.53
CA HIS A 167 -0.87 20.55 -1.97
C HIS A 167 -2.26 20.20 -2.51
N LEU A 168 -2.80 19.02 -2.16
CA LEU A 168 -4.19 18.65 -2.50
C LEU A 168 -5.21 19.67 -1.98
N VAL A 169 -5.14 20.01 -0.69
CA VAL A 169 -6.10 20.93 -0.06
C VAL A 169 -6.02 22.33 -0.66
N ASN A 170 -4.83 22.85 -0.89
CA ASN A 170 -4.66 24.24 -1.33
C ASN A 170 -5.03 24.43 -2.81
N ASN A 171 -4.75 23.44 -3.66
CA ASN A 171 -4.94 23.56 -5.11
C ASN A 171 -6.24 22.92 -5.61
N TYR A 172 -6.82 21.97 -4.85
CA TYR A 172 -7.96 21.16 -5.30
C TYR A 172 -9.03 20.98 -4.21
N SER A 173 -9.22 21.97 -3.33
CA SER A 173 -10.24 21.93 -2.26
C SER A 173 -11.68 21.74 -2.76
N ASP A 174 -11.97 22.06 -4.02
CA ASP A 174 -13.26 21.91 -4.67
C ASP A 174 -13.50 20.51 -5.27
N LYS A 175 -12.44 19.68 -5.35
CA LYS A 175 -12.53 18.32 -5.86
C LYS A 175 -12.67 17.29 -4.74
N PRO A 176 -13.45 16.21 -4.93
CA PRO A 176 -13.48 15.12 -3.98
C PRO A 176 -12.15 14.36 -4.02
N PHE A 177 -11.51 14.19 -2.86
CA PHE A 177 -10.35 13.32 -2.73
C PHE A 177 -10.36 12.57 -1.41
N GLU A 178 -9.85 11.34 -1.47
CA GLU A 178 -9.55 10.47 -0.34
C GLU A 178 -8.04 10.22 -0.30
N VAL A 179 -7.45 10.10 0.89
CA VAL A 179 -6.00 9.87 1.05
C VAL A 179 -5.73 8.57 1.77
N GLU A 180 -4.90 7.73 1.17
CA GLU A 180 -4.26 6.60 1.81
C GLU A 180 -2.78 6.93 2.07
N VAL A 181 -2.24 6.45 3.17
CA VAL A 181 -0.80 6.50 3.46
C VAL A 181 -0.22 5.08 3.45
N SER A 182 0.82 4.86 2.66
CA SER A 182 1.50 3.57 2.56
C SER A 182 2.86 3.60 3.23
N VAL A 183 3.17 2.65 4.10
CA VAL A 183 4.51 2.40 4.66
C VAL A 183 4.82 0.91 4.62
N ASP A 184 4.27 0.20 3.64
CA ASP A 184 4.39 -1.25 3.45
C ASP A 184 5.74 -1.66 2.80
N GLU A 185 6.32 -0.77 1.98
CA GLU A 185 7.62 -0.98 1.31
C GLU A 185 8.84 -0.67 2.21
N THR A 186 8.67 -0.46 3.54
CA THR A 186 9.80 -0.27 4.47
C THR A 186 10.59 -1.56 4.69
N GLU A 187 11.79 -1.52 5.27
CA GLU A 187 12.59 -2.75 5.48
C GLU A 187 12.08 -3.56 6.69
N SER A 188 11.75 -2.88 7.77
CA SER A 188 11.28 -3.49 9.02
C SER A 188 9.77 -3.41 9.19
N VAL A 189 9.23 -4.40 9.89
CA VAL A 189 7.81 -4.52 10.25
C VAL A 189 7.37 -3.27 11.01
N THR A 190 6.23 -2.70 10.64
CA THR A 190 5.63 -1.60 11.38
C THR A 190 5.06 -2.13 12.69
N THR A 191 5.62 -1.71 13.81
CA THR A 191 5.10 -2.04 15.14
C THR A 191 3.75 -1.34 15.41
N PRO A 192 2.95 -1.83 16.38
CA PRO A 192 1.73 -1.13 16.78
C PRO A 192 1.97 0.30 17.27
N PHE A 193 3.09 0.56 17.95
CA PHE A 193 3.42 1.92 18.38
C PHE A 193 3.83 2.81 17.20
N GLU A 194 4.62 2.33 16.24
CA GLU A 194 4.93 3.12 15.04
C GLU A 194 3.66 3.44 14.24
N HIS A 195 2.75 2.48 14.09
CA HIS A 195 1.43 2.74 13.48
C HIS A 195 0.66 3.82 14.27
N PHE A 196 0.62 3.71 15.60
CA PHE A 196 -0.01 4.71 16.45
C PHE A 196 0.64 6.09 16.30
N PHE A 197 1.96 6.15 16.29
CA PHE A 197 2.75 7.38 16.14
C PHE A 197 2.44 8.07 14.81
N ILE A 198 2.45 7.33 13.69
CA ILE A 198 2.10 7.88 12.38
C ILE A 198 0.68 8.42 12.38
N ALA A 199 -0.32 7.64 12.83
CA ALA A 199 -1.70 8.07 12.85
C ALA A 199 -1.94 9.30 13.76
N SER A 200 -1.30 9.32 14.94
CA SER A 200 -1.33 10.43 15.89
C SER A 200 -0.75 11.72 15.30
N GLU A 201 0.42 11.65 14.67
CA GLU A 201 1.07 12.82 14.09
C GLU A 201 0.34 13.34 12.86
N LEU A 202 -0.21 12.45 12.02
CA LEU A 202 -1.09 12.85 10.91
C LEU A 202 -2.36 13.54 11.42
N TYR A 203 -2.98 13.00 12.47
CA TYR A 203 -4.13 13.62 13.12
C TYR A 203 -3.79 15.01 13.68
N ARG A 204 -2.65 15.16 14.36
CA ARG A 204 -2.14 16.46 14.87
C ARG A 204 -1.95 17.47 13.74
N LEU A 205 -1.42 17.02 12.60
CA LEU A 205 -1.22 17.82 11.40
C LEU A 205 -2.51 18.08 10.60
N LYS A 206 -3.64 17.53 11.06
CA LYS A 206 -4.96 17.58 10.40
C LYS A 206 -4.96 16.95 8.99
N VAL A 207 -4.06 16.00 8.76
CA VAL A 207 -4.07 15.16 7.56
C VAL A 207 -5.15 14.10 7.74
N ARG A 208 -6.22 14.17 6.95
CA ARG A 208 -7.31 13.21 6.98
C ARG A 208 -7.00 12.04 6.06
N ILE A 209 -6.90 10.85 6.63
CA ILE A 209 -6.70 9.60 5.88
C ILE A 209 -7.95 8.74 5.94
N ILE A 210 -8.21 8.01 4.85
CA ILE A 210 -9.24 6.96 4.79
C ILE A 210 -8.65 5.58 5.04
N SER A 211 -7.33 5.43 4.92
CA SER A 211 -6.63 4.17 5.08
C SER A 211 -5.14 4.35 5.33
N LEU A 212 -4.54 3.33 5.95
CA LEU A 212 -3.10 3.22 6.15
C LEU A 212 -2.66 1.80 5.82
N ALA A 213 -1.59 1.65 5.04
CA ALA A 213 -0.97 0.36 4.74
C ALA A 213 0.33 0.19 5.54
N PRO A 214 0.32 -0.54 6.66
CA PRO A 214 1.55 -0.84 7.40
C PRO A 214 2.31 -1.99 6.73
N ARG A 215 3.60 -2.10 7.02
CA ARG A 215 4.36 -3.32 6.74
C ARG A 215 4.05 -4.36 7.80
N PHE A 216 3.29 -5.39 7.45
CA PHE A 216 2.95 -6.47 8.35
C PHE A 216 4.13 -7.41 8.62
N ILE A 217 4.02 -8.19 9.70
CA ILE A 217 4.90 -9.32 9.96
C ILE A 217 4.78 -10.38 8.87
N GLY A 218 5.89 -11.10 8.61
CA GLY A 218 6.03 -12.06 7.52
C GLY A 218 6.27 -11.38 6.17
N GLU A 219 6.09 -12.13 5.07
CA GLU A 219 6.41 -11.63 3.73
C GLU A 219 5.17 -11.65 2.81
N PHE A 220 4.97 -10.53 2.11
CA PHE A 220 3.86 -10.30 1.18
C PHE A 220 4.36 -10.21 -0.28
N GLU A 221 5.08 -11.24 -0.73
CA GLU A 221 5.62 -11.28 -2.10
C GLU A 221 4.53 -11.32 -3.18
N LYS A 222 4.84 -10.80 -4.37
CA LYS A 222 3.89 -10.72 -5.48
C LYS A 222 3.64 -12.11 -6.09
N GLY A 223 2.37 -12.45 -6.32
CA GLY A 223 1.96 -13.67 -7.04
C GLY A 223 1.97 -14.98 -6.23
N ILE A 224 2.21 -14.91 -4.92
CA ILE A 224 2.20 -16.08 -4.02
C ILE A 224 1.45 -15.78 -2.72
N ASP A 225 1.09 -16.83 -1.97
CA ASP A 225 0.49 -16.70 -0.63
C ASP A 225 1.52 -16.21 0.41
N TYR A 226 1.02 -15.78 1.56
CA TYR A 226 1.79 -15.27 2.68
C TYR A 226 2.84 -16.27 3.19
N LYS A 227 4.06 -15.79 3.43
CA LYS A 227 5.12 -16.56 4.11
C LYS A 227 5.25 -16.09 5.55
N GLY A 228 4.96 -16.99 6.48
CA GLY A 228 5.10 -16.75 7.91
C GLY A 228 4.07 -17.53 8.72
N ASP A 229 4.02 -17.27 10.02
CA ASP A 229 2.99 -17.81 10.91
C ASP A 229 1.71 -16.97 10.80
N ILE A 230 0.63 -17.59 10.35
CA ILE A 230 -0.65 -16.92 10.11
C ILE A 230 -1.37 -16.52 11.40
N GLU A 231 -1.17 -17.27 12.50
CA GLU A 231 -1.75 -16.96 13.79
C GLU A 231 -1.01 -15.78 14.45
N ILE A 232 0.31 -15.68 14.25
CA ILE A 232 1.06 -14.49 14.64
C ILE A 232 0.59 -13.28 13.83
N PHE A 233 0.49 -13.40 12.49
CA PHE A 233 -0.05 -12.33 11.64
C PHE A 233 -1.43 -11.86 12.12
N LYS A 234 -2.35 -12.78 12.39
CA LYS A 234 -3.71 -12.46 12.84
C LYS A 234 -3.72 -11.67 14.14
N LYS A 235 -2.86 -12.05 15.11
CA LYS A 235 -2.72 -11.34 16.39
C LYS A 235 -2.16 -9.93 16.20
N GLU A 236 -1.11 -9.76 15.38
CA GLU A 236 -0.54 -8.45 15.10
C GLU A 236 -1.50 -7.56 14.29
N TYR A 237 -2.19 -8.12 13.29
CA TYR A 237 -3.21 -7.41 12.50
C TYR A 237 -4.30 -6.82 13.41
N LEU A 238 -4.77 -7.57 14.41
CA LEU A 238 -5.77 -7.08 15.36
C LEU A 238 -5.25 -5.87 16.18
N LYS A 239 -3.95 -5.81 16.50
CA LYS A 239 -3.37 -4.62 17.15
C LYS A 239 -3.42 -3.41 16.22
N HIS A 240 -3.13 -3.57 14.93
CA HIS A 240 -3.28 -2.49 13.95
C HIS A 240 -4.73 -2.05 13.78
N VAL A 241 -5.69 -2.98 13.77
CA VAL A 241 -7.12 -2.66 13.77
C VAL A 241 -7.50 -1.80 14.99
N LYS A 242 -7.01 -2.16 16.18
CA LYS A 242 -7.27 -1.36 17.40
C LYS A 242 -6.68 0.05 17.33
N VAL A 243 -5.49 0.21 16.73
CA VAL A 243 -4.92 1.54 16.47
C VAL A 243 -5.84 2.35 15.54
N SER A 244 -6.31 1.74 14.44
CA SER A 244 -7.25 2.39 13.53
C SER A 244 -8.54 2.83 14.24
N GLU A 245 -9.13 1.95 15.06
CA GLU A 245 -10.36 2.24 15.80
C GLU A 245 -10.18 3.38 16.81
N TYR A 246 -9.01 3.47 17.45
CA TYR A 246 -8.67 4.57 18.35
C TYR A 246 -8.74 5.94 17.66
N PHE A 247 -8.41 6.00 16.37
CA PHE A 247 -8.43 7.22 15.56
C PHE A 247 -9.69 7.37 14.68
N GLY A 248 -10.78 6.67 15.01
CA GLY A 248 -12.06 6.81 14.30
C GLY A 248 -12.27 5.84 13.13
N SER A 249 -11.53 4.74 13.10
CA SER A 249 -11.75 3.58 12.21
C SER A 249 -11.45 3.79 10.72
N TYR A 250 -10.27 4.31 10.36
CA TYR A 250 -9.79 4.25 8.97
C TYR A 250 -9.50 2.81 8.53
N LYS A 251 -9.46 2.53 7.22
CA LYS A 251 -9.24 1.16 6.73
C LYS A 251 -7.78 0.75 6.89
N ILE A 252 -7.54 -0.50 7.28
CA ILE A 252 -6.23 -1.13 7.15
C ILE A 252 -6.07 -1.59 5.71
N SER A 253 -5.09 -1.05 5.00
CA SER A 253 -4.84 -1.37 3.58
C SER A 253 -3.81 -2.49 3.46
N LEU A 254 -4.14 -3.52 2.66
CA LEU A 254 -3.24 -4.61 2.30
C LEU A 254 -2.71 -4.39 0.90
N HIS A 255 -1.48 -3.89 0.84
CA HIS A 255 -0.69 -3.84 -0.38
C HIS A 255 -0.12 -5.21 -0.71
N SER A 256 0.20 -5.43 -1.99
CA SER A 256 0.55 -6.76 -2.52
C SER A 256 -0.44 -7.87 -2.10
N GLY A 257 -1.72 -7.51 -1.97
CA GLY A 257 -2.76 -8.40 -1.43
C GLY A 257 -3.09 -9.58 -2.34
N SER A 258 -2.78 -9.49 -3.62
CA SER A 258 -3.04 -10.59 -4.57
C SER A 258 -2.49 -11.92 -4.05
N ASP A 259 -3.30 -12.98 -4.18
CA ASP A 259 -2.95 -14.36 -3.89
C ASP A 259 -2.68 -14.69 -2.40
N LYS A 260 -2.97 -13.75 -1.47
CA LYS A 260 -2.82 -13.92 -0.02
C LYS A 260 -4.00 -14.65 0.65
N PHE A 261 -4.36 -15.83 0.15
CA PHE A 261 -5.54 -16.58 0.61
C PHE A 261 -5.55 -16.86 2.11
N GLY A 262 -4.41 -17.24 2.69
CA GLY A 262 -4.27 -17.47 4.13
C GLY A 262 -4.60 -16.21 4.95
N VAL A 263 -4.09 -15.06 4.51
CA VAL A 263 -4.34 -13.74 5.13
C VAL A 263 -5.81 -13.37 5.06
N TYR A 264 -6.48 -13.57 3.93
CA TYR A 264 -7.91 -13.27 3.79
C TYR A 264 -8.78 -14.09 4.75
N LYS A 265 -8.47 -15.38 4.92
CA LYS A 265 -9.15 -16.21 5.90
C LYS A 265 -8.90 -15.70 7.33
N ALA A 266 -7.66 -15.32 7.65
CA ALA A 266 -7.30 -14.81 8.95
C ALA A 266 -8.03 -13.51 9.30
N ILE A 267 -7.96 -12.49 8.42
CA ILE A 267 -8.62 -11.18 8.65
C ILE A 267 -10.15 -11.32 8.62
N GLY A 268 -10.71 -12.09 7.69
CA GLY A 268 -12.15 -12.30 7.59
C GLY A 268 -12.74 -13.00 8.82
N SER A 269 -11.95 -13.89 9.45
CA SER A 269 -12.36 -14.56 10.69
C SER A 269 -12.49 -13.62 11.89
N LEU A 270 -11.87 -12.43 11.86
CA LEU A 270 -11.97 -11.45 12.94
C LEU A 270 -13.32 -10.73 12.94
N LYS A 271 -14.01 -10.64 11.79
CA LYS A 271 -15.27 -9.89 11.61
C LYS A 271 -15.21 -8.47 12.18
N ARG A 272 -14.04 -7.83 12.09
CA ARG A 272 -13.72 -6.53 12.70
C ARG A 272 -12.70 -5.79 11.84
N GLY A 273 -12.76 -4.46 11.90
CA GLY A 273 -11.92 -3.59 11.10
C GLY A 273 -12.47 -3.42 9.69
N TYR A 274 -12.19 -2.26 9.10
CA TYR A 274 -12.41 -2.04 7.68
C TYR A 274 -11.11 -2.31 6.94
N THR A 275 -11.20 -2.97 5.79
CA THR A 275 -10.03 -3.41 5.04
C THR A 275 -10.10 -2.91 3.62
N HIS A 276 -8.99 -2.34 3.13
CA HIS A 276 -8.78 -2.12 1.71
C HIS A 276 -7.78 -3.16 1.20
N VAL A 277 -8.05 -3.78 0.05
CA VAL A 277 -7.18 -4.83 -0.52
C VAL A 277 -6.78 -4.41 -1.92
N LYS A 278 -5.47 -4.28 -2.15
CA LYS A 278 -4.93 -3.92 -3.46
C LYS A 278 -4.47 -5.16 -4.22
N THR A 279 -5.07 -5.35 -5.38
CA THR A 279 -4.66 -6.33 -6.39
C THR A 279 -4.30 -5.58 -7.67
N ALA A 280 -3.35 -6.10 -8.45
CA ALA A 280 -3.02 -5.55 -9.77
C ALA A 280 -2.41 -6.63 -10.67
N GLY A 281 -1.17 -7.04 -10.35
CA GLY A 281 -0.41 -7.99 -11.17
C GLY A 281 -1.11 -9.32 -11.42
N THR A 282 -1.90 -9.83 -10.48
CA THR A 282 -2.62 -11.12 -10.64
C THR A 282 -3.63 -11.10 -11.80
N SER A 283 -4.23 -9.94 -12.13
CA SER A 283 -5.12 -9.85 -13.30
C SER A 283 -4.35 -9.98 -14.62
N TYR A 284 -3.11 -9.49 -14.67
CA TYR A 284 -2.21 -9.73 -15.79
C TYR A 284 -1.74 -11.20 -15.85
N LEU A 285 -1.49 -11.83 -14.70
CA LEU A 285 -1.13 -13.27 -14.66
C LEU A 285 -2.28 -14.17 -15.16
N GLU A 286 -3.53 -13.83 -14.85
CA GLU A 286 -4.68 -14.56 -15.41
C GLU A 286 -4.83 -14.34 -16.93
N ALA A 287 -4.50 -13.16 -17.45
CA ALA A 287 -4.43 -12.95 -18.89
C ALA A 287 -3.33 -13.83 -19.54
N LEU A 288 -2.15 -13.94 -18.91
CA LEU A 288 -1.11 -14.87 -19.37
C LEU A 288 -1.54 -16.33 -19.30
N ARG A 289 -2.34 -16.73 -18.31
CA ARG A 289 -2.94 -18.07 -18.23
C ARG A 289 -3.85 -18.34 -19.44
N VAL A 290 -4.64 -17.34 -19.86
CA VAL A 290 -5.45 -17.44 -21.08
C VAL A 290 -4.54 -17.62 -22.30
N VAL A 291 -3.50 -16.81 -22.46
CA VAL A 291 -2.54 -16.93 -23.57
C VAL A 291 -1.91 -18.33 -23.59
N ALA A 292 -1.47 -18.85 -22.44
CA ALA A 292 -0.92 -20.21 -22.35
C ALA A 292 -1.89 -21.29 -22.86
N ALA A 293 -3.19 -21.13 -22.58
CA ALA A 293 -4.22 -22.09 -22.97
C ALA A 293 -4.66 -21.97 -24.43
N VAL A 294 -4.65 -20.77 -25.01
CA VAL A 294 -5.22 -20.51 -26.35
C VAL A 294 -4.17 -20.27 -27.44
N GLU A 295 -3.01 -19.74 -27.08
CA GLU A 295 -1.89 -19.38 -27.97
C GLU A 295 -0.55 -19.80 -27.33
N PRO A 296 -0.30 -21.12 -27.16
CA PRO A 296 0.83 -21.63 -26.40
C PRO A 296 2.19 -21.18 -26.97
N GLU A 297 2.33 -21.04 -28.28
CA GLU A 297 3.58 -20.56 -28.90
C GLU A 297 3.90 -19.12 -28.47
N LEU A 298 2.90 -18.23 -28.41
CA LEU A 298 3.10 -16.88 -27.89
C LEU A 298 3.47 -16.90 -26.40
N PHE A 299 2.84 -17.76 -25.60
CA PHE A 299 3.21 -17.90 -24.19
C PHE A 299 4.65 -18.40 -24.02
N ARG A 300 5.12 -19.32 -24.87
CA ARG A 300 6.51 -19.82 -24.86
C ARG A 300 7.51 -18.68 -25.11
N GLU A 301 7.23 -17.81 -26.09
CA GLU A 301 8.03 -16.62 -26.36
C GLU A 301 8.08 -15.68 -25.14
N ILE A 302 6.92 -15.39 -24.54
CA ILE A 302 6.83 -14.55 -23.33
C ILE A 302 7.60 -15.17 -22.16
N LEU A 303 7.48 -16.48 -21.96
CA LEU A 303 8.14 -17.20 -20.88
C LEU A 303 9.66 -17.10 -21.01
N ASP A 304 10.22 -17.44 -22.18
CA ASP A 304 11.67 -17.39 -22.38
C ASP A 304 12.20 -15.95 -22.31
N PHE A 305 11.51 -14.98 -22.90
CA PHE A 305 11.85 -13.56 -22.75
C PHE A 305 11.86 -13.11 -21.28
N SER A 306 10.85 -13.51 -20.50
CA SER A 306 10.75 -13.18 -19.08
C SER A 306 11.85 -13.84 -18.24
N ARG A 307 12.22 -15.08 -18.59
CA ARG A 307 13.30 -15.83 -17.91
C ARG A 307 14.65 -15.14 -18.14
N ASP A 308 14.92 -14.70 -19.36
CA ASP A 308 16.18 -14.04 -19.72
C ASP A 308 16.34 -12.68 -19.00
N LEU A 309 15.23 -11.98 -18.75
CA LEU A 309 15.24 -10.70 -18.05
C LEU A 309 15.09 -10.79 -16.53
N TYR A 310 14.74 -11.95 -15.98
CA TYR A 310 14.33 -12.07 -14.57
C TYR A 310 15.36 -11.51 -13.58
N VAL A 311 16.65 -11.78 -13.79
CA VAL A 311 17.72 -11.33 -12.88
C VAL A 311 17.79 -9.80 -12.80
N THR A 312 17.51 -9.11 -13.90
CA THR A 312 17.47 -7.64 -13.96
C THR A 312 16.14 -7.12 -13.42
N GLU A 313 15.02 -7.68 -13.87
CA GLU A 313 13.70 -7.15 -13.52
C GLU A 313 13.31 -7.35 -12.05
N LYS A 314 13.84 -8.39 -11.39
CA LYS A 314 13.61 -8.61 -9.95
C LYS A 314 14.18 -7.48 -9.07
N GLU A 315 15.12 -6.66 -9.55
CA GLU A 315 15.64 -5.54 -8.74
C GLU A 315 14.56 -4.49 -8.43
N SER A 316 13.52 -4.43 -9.27
CA SER A 316 12.40 -3.50 -9.11
C SER A 316 11.27 -4.00 -8.18
N TYR A 317 11.36 -5.25 -7.71
CA TYR A 317 10.35 -5.90 -6.87
C TYR A 317 10.98 -6.83 -5.84
N HIS A 318 10.59 -6.73 -4.58
CA HIS A 318 11.01 -7.70 -3.58
C HIS A 318 10.35 -9.07 -3.81
N VAL A 319 11.08 -9.99 -4.46
CA VAL A 319 10.63 -11.37 -4.79
C VAL A 319 11.75 -12.36 -4.53
N SER A 320 11.41 -13.58 -4.06
CA SER A 320 12.39 -14.63 -3.76
C SER A 320 12.37 -15.79 -4.76
N ALA A 321 11.80 -15.62 -5.96
CA ALA A 321 11.66 -16.73 -6.89
C ALA A 321 13.02 -17.26 -7.36
N ASP A 322 13.14 -18.58 -7.40
CA ASP A 322 14.32 -19.30 -7.86
C ASP A 322 14.17 -19.63 -9.35
N ILE A 323 14.90 -18.89 -10.20
CA ILE A 323 14.84 -19.05 -11.65
C ILE A 323 15.23 -20.46 -12.11
N LYS A 324 15.98 -21.21 -11.31
CA LYS A 324 16.35 -22.60 -11.64
C LYS A 324 15.16 -23.56 -11.57
N LYS A 325 14.05 -23.14 -10.97
CA LYS A 325 12.79 -23.89 -10.92
C LYS A 325 11.86 -23.59 -12.10
N VAL A 326 12.26 -22.71 -13.01
CA VAL A 326 11.51 -22.36 -14.23
C VAL A 326 12.35 -22.77 -15.45
N PHE A 327 11.90 -23.80 -16.15
CA PHE A 327 12.60 -24.36 -17.31
C PHE A 327 12.40 -23.52 -18.56
N SER A 328 13.19 -23.77 -19.59
CA SER A 328 12.96 -23.12 -20.89
C SER A 328 11.63 -23.59 -21.45
N SER A 329 10.98 -22.74 -22.24
CA SER A 329 9.69 -23.05 -22.81
C SER A 329 9.68 -24.43 -23.50
N LYS A 330 10.75 -24.77 -24.24
CA LYS A 330 10.95 -26.07 -24.91
C LYS A 330 10.85 -27.31 -24.02
N ASP A 331 11.03 -27.14 -22.71
CA ASP A 331 11.02 -28.24 -21.73
C ASP A 331 9.61 -28.50 -21.17
N TYR A 332 8.61 -27.68 -21.55
CA TYR A 332 7.20 -27.88 -21.23
C TYR A 332 6.42 -28.44 -22.42
N SER A 333 5.41 -29.26 -22.16
CA SER A 333 4.35 -29.60 -23.12
C SER A 333 3.33 -28.47 -23.23
N ASN A 334 2.47 -28.51 -24.26
CA ASN A 334 1.32 -27.61 -24.37
C ASN A 334 0.14 -28.05 -23.49
N GLU A 335 0.11 -29.33 -23.13
CA GLU A 335 -0.70 -29.87 -22.01
C GLU A 335 -0.01 -29.57 -20.68
#